data_AF-A0A1Y2CHM0-F1
#
_entry.id   AF-A0A1Y2CHM0-F1
#
_cell.length_a   1.000
_cell.length_b   1.000
_cell.length_c   1.000
_cell.angle_alpha   90.00
_cell.angle_beta   90.00
_cell.angle_gamma   90.00
#
_symmetry.space_group_name_H-M   'P 1'
#
loop_
_entity.id
_entity.type
_entity.pdbx_description
1 polymer ?
#
loop_
_entity_poly.entity_id
_entity_poly.type
_entity_poly.pdbx_seq_one_letter_code
_entity_poly.pdbx_strand_id
1 'polypeptide(L)'
;MPHSINHTTPDWYKCPISSTCCDNGTCPAETCAPTFSGILCTECKEPNSYMWNAKCSKCSTAGGASFYLILFGAFFGAVVLLFLPFEEAPTVEVLFFYFQVTYYIFIDQPNGLLSLPGLSTFLAIASLNIDGMVSDCTLPIKGVSKMMFRFFLPLLIQGYIIAIYFGMRFLQSSGLISVESAGRFTPYYMKGQSISLICFRATIVVLTFVMMPLIDASLLLLQCTDIMGKHVLTNAPNVECFGSEHAPGAALAVIILIIFLGVVPALIAYVLHKLAKGGNIKYEEEGISNVQKLFQCLYIVFRPEMYYMMPITMLEKGVTSILFTMLVRYNEMVQINVYILFLTFICATRIYWQPYKSYLEA
;
A
#
# COMPACT_ATOMS: atom_id res chain seq x y z
N MET A 1 42.49 -9.82 -2.55
CA MET A 1 43.51 -8.90 -2.00
C MET A 1 42.88 -8.20 -0.80
N PRO A 2 43.44 -8.31 0.41
CA PRO A 2 42.88 -7.67 1.59
C PRO A 2 43.23 -6.17 1.55
N HIS A 3 42.22 -5.32 1.39
CA HIS A 3 42.38 -3.88 1.57
C HIS A 3 42.62 -3.59 3.06
N SER A 4 43.81 -3.09 3.39
CA SER A 4 44.10 -2.46 4.67
C SER A 4 43.26 -1.19 4.81
N ILE A 5 42.24 -1.21 5.67
CA ILE A 5 41.38 -0.07 5.97
C ILE A 5 42.17 0.87 6.90
N ASN A 6 42.62 2.00 6.37
CA ASN A 6 43.13 3.11 7.18
C ASN A 6 41.93 3.72 7.93
N HIS A 7 41.94 3.64 9.27
CA HIS A 7 41.00 4.34 10.14
C HIS A 7 41.28 5.84 10.13
N THR A 8 40.65 6.57 9.21
CA THR A 8 40.59 8.04 9.27
C THR A 8 39.20 8.48 8.84
N THR A 9 38.41 8.91 9.83
CA THR A 9 36.98 9.27 9.82
C THR A 9 35.99 8.09 9.76
N PRO A 10 35.06 7.97 10.74
CA PRO A 10 34.00 6.98 10.66
C PRO A 10 33.02 7.36 9.53
N ASP A 11 32.67 6.38 8.70
CA ASP A 11 31.65 6.56 7.68
C ASP A 11 30.29 6.87 8.35
N TRP A 12 29.63 7.92 7.86
CA TRP A 12 28.32 8.33 8.34
C TRP A 12 27.24 7.71 7.47
N TYR A 13 26.26 7.07 8.11
CA TYR A 13 25.15 6.42 7.43
C TYR A 13 23.85 7.15 7.75
N LYS A 14 22.97 7.27 6.75
CA LYS A 14 21.62 7.79 6.92
C LYS A 14 20.74 6.70 7.51
N CYS A 15 20.04 7.02 8.59
CA CYS A 15 19.17 6.07 9.26
C CYS A 15 17.83 5.96 8.52
N PRO A 16 17.24 4.76 8.41
CA PRO A 16 15.92 4.60 7.81
C PRO A 16 14.82 5.39 8.54
N ILE A 17 15.02 5.63 9.84
CA ILE A 17 14.13 6.43 10.68
C ILE A 17 14.98 7.54 11.28
N SER A 18 14.69 8.81 10.96
CA SER A 18 15.51 9.93 11.39
C SER A 18 15.61 10.06 12.92
N SER A 19 14.53 9.74 13.63
CA SER A 19 14.44 9.83 15.10
C SER A 19 15.22 8.76 15.87
N THR A 20 15.73 7.71 15.21
CA THR A 20 16.48 6.64 15.88
C THR A 20 17.97 6.96 16.01
N CYS A 21 18.43 8.06 15.41
CA CYS A 21 19.84 8.45 15.33
C CYS A 21 20.13 9.76 16.05
N CYS A 22 21.39 9.93 16.51
CA CYS A 22 21.75 10.96 17.48
C CYS A 22 21.63 12.41 16.95
N ASP A 23 22.06 12.68 15.71
CA ASP A 23 22.03 14.04 15.14
C ASP A 23 21.58 14.03 13.66
N ASN A 24 20.57 14.85 13.32
CA ASN A 24 20.08 15.09 11.95
C ASN A 24 19.73 13.84 11.11
N GLY A 25 19.37 12.72 11.74
CA GLY A 25 19.03 11.47 11.04
C GLY A 25 20.23 10.71 10.44
N THR A 26 21.45 11.08 10.82
CA THR A 26 22.68 10.39 10.43
C THR A 26 23.45 9.97 11.67
N CYS A 27 24.11 8.82 11.64
CA CYS A 27 25.02 8.42 12.69
C CYS A 27 26.23 7.65 12.12
N PRO A 28 27.39 7.73 12.79
CA PRO A 28 28.39 6.68 12.69
C PRO A 28 27.77 5.33 13.02
N ALA A 29 28.21 4.26 12.36
CA ALA A 29 27.73 2.90 12.65
C ALA A 29 27.76 2.63 14.18
N GLU A 30 26.67 2.04 14.69
CA GLU A 30 26.48 1.67 16.11
C GLU A 30 26.33 2.82 17.12
N THR A 31 26.35 4.08 16.69
CA THR A 31 26.16 5.24 17.59
C THR A 31 24.69 5.71 17.61
N CYS A 32 23.84 4.87 18.18
CA CYS A 32 22.39 5.07 18.21
C CYS A 32 21.90 5.90 19.39
N ALA A 33 20.69 6.47 19.25
CA ALA A 33 19.98 7.09 20.36
C ALA A 33 19.76 6.07 21.51
N PRO A 34 19.58 6.50 22.79
CA PRO A 34 19.76 5.63 23.96
C PRO A 34 18.91 4.35 24.02
N THR A 35 17.75 4.33 23.36
CA THR A 35 16.82 3.19 23.33
C THR A 35 17.05 2.23 22.16
N PHE A 36 17.89 2.61 21.21
CA PHE A 36 18.12 1.89 19.96
C PHE A 36 19.51 1.26 19.90
N SER A 37 19.66 0.29 19.02
CA SER A 37 20.90 -0.45 18.76
C SER A 37 20.96 -0.93 17.30
N GLY A 38 22.10 -1.51 16.92
CA GLY A 38 22.36 -2.04 15.58
C GLY A 38 23.03 -1.04 14.65
N ILE A 39 23.42 -1.52 13.47
CA ILE A 39 24.29 -0.78 12.53
C ILE A 39 23.65 0.55 12.06
N LEU A 40 22.34 0.55 11.76
CA LEU A 40 21.56 1.76 11.42
C LEU A 40 20.44 2.05 12.44
N CYS A 41 20.61 1.64 13.69
CA CYS A 41 19.69 1.97 14.78
C CYS A 41 18.24 1.48 14.58
N THR A 42 18.06 0.39 13.85
CA THR A 42 16.74 -0.20 13.57
C THR A 42 16.31 -1.24 14.61
N GLU A 43 17.12 -1.49 15.64
CA GLU A 43 16.80 -2.43 16.71
C GLU A 43 16.65 -1.73 18.06
N CYS A 44 16.01 -2.44 18.99
CA CYS A 44 15.87 -1.99 20.35
C CYS A 44 17.04 -2.49 21.21
N LYS A 45 17.58 -1.60 22.04
CA LYS A 45 18.69 -1.92 22.94
C LYS A 45 18.31 -2.94 24.00
N GLU A 46 17.08 -2.85 24.51
CA GLU A 46 16.58 -3.80 25.52
C GLU A 46 16.22 -5.16 24.90
N PRO A 47 16.62 -6.27 25.53
CA PRO A 47 16.18 -7.59 25.10
C PRO A 47 14.66 -7.73 25.28
N ASN A 48 14.00 -8.42 24.35
CA ASN A 48 12.54 -8.58 24.28
C ASN A 48 11.74 -7.28 24.05
N SER A 49 12.41 -6.21 23.64
CA SER A 49 11.77 -5.01 23.11
C SER A 49 11.78 -5.04 21.58
N TYR A 50 10.70 -4.59 20.96
CA TYR A 50 10.51 -4.61 19.53
C TYR A 50 10.12 -3.21 19.06
N MET A 51 10.64 -2.83 17.89
CA MET A 51 10.44 -1.50 17.33
C MET A 51 9.14 -1.47 16.53
N TRP A 52 8.21 -0.60 16.91
CA TRP A 52 6.98 -0.27 16.17
C TRP A 52 6.78 1.24 16.22
N ASN A 53 6.37 1.86 15.12
CA ASN A 53 6.17 3.31 15.05
C ASN A 53 7.36 4.14 15.60
N ALA A 54 8.59 3.75 15.21
CA ALA A 54 9.84 4.35 15.73
C ALA A 54 9.98 4.35 17.26
N LYS A 55 9.30 3.44 17.97
CA LYS A 55 9.35 3.30 19.43
C LYS A 55 9.66 1.86 19.81
N CYS A 56 10.53 1.70 20.79
CA CYS A 56 10.86 0.40 21.38
C CYS A 56 9.90 0.09 22.52
N SER A 57 9.17 -1.00 22.42
CA SER A 57 8.25 -1.45 23.46
C SER A 57 8.29 -2.96 23.64
N LYS A 58 7.98 -3.43 24.86
CA LYS A 58 7.84 -4.86 25.16
C LYS A 58 6.52 -5.37 24.62
N CYS A 59 6.53 -6.59 24.10
CA CYS A 59 5.37 -7.19 23.45
C CYS A 59 4.85 -8.37 24.27
N SER A 60 3.54 -8.50 24.36
CA SER A 60 2.90 -9.74 24.78
C SER A 60 3.03 -10.82 23.70
N THR A 61 3.03 -12.09 24.09
CA THR A 61 3.02 -13.23 23.15
C THR A 61 1.74 -13.29 22.32
N ALA A 62 0.63 -12.78 22.83
CA ALA A 62 -0.66 -12.74 22.13
C ALA A 62 -0.84 -11.51 21.22
N GLY A 63 0.19 -10.66 21.09
CA GLY A 63 0.10 -9.37 20.42
C GLY A 63 -0.57 -8.28 21.28
N GLY A 64 -0.41 -7.04 20.84
CA GLY A 64 -1.00 -5.85 21.47
C GLY A 64 -2.42 -5.54 20.98
N ALA A 65 -3.02 -4.50 21.54
CA ALA A 65 -4.34 -4.00 21.13
C ALA A 65 -4.34 -3.59 19.65
N SER A 66 -3.23 -3.03 19.14
CA SER A 66 -3.13 -2.66 17.72
C SER A 66 -3.23 -3.85 16.78
N PHE A 67 -2.83 -5.07 17.19
CA PHE A 67 -2.99 -6.26 16.36
C PHE A 67 -4.48 -6.59 16.11
N TYR A 68 -5.29 -6.55 17.18
CA TYR A 68 -6.73 -6.75 17.07
C TYR A 68 -7.41 -5.62 16.30
N LEU A 69 -6.93 -4.37 16.47
CA LEU A 69 -7.40 -3.23 15.68
C LEU A 69 -7.14 -3.45 14.19
N ILE A 70 -5.96 -3.94 13.79
CA ILE A 70 -5.66 -4.28 12.40
C ILE A 70 -6.63 -5.34 11.89
N LEU A 71 -6.87 -6.40 12.67
CA LEU A 71 -7.71 -7.53 12.27
C LEU A 71 -9.18 -7.10 12.10
N PHE A 72 -9.79 -6.52 13.13
CA PHE A 72 -11.19 -6.10 13.10
C PHE A 72 -11.42 -4.82 12.30
N GLY A 73 -10.45 -3.90 12.30
CA GLY A 73 -10.49 -2.68 11.51
C GLY A 73 -10.42 -2.98 10.00
N ALA A 74 -9.60 -3.93 9.56
CA ALA A 74 -9.59 -4.39 8.18
C ALA A 74 -10.91 -5.04 7.78
N PHE A 75 -11.52 -5.83 8.67
CA PHE A 75 -12.85 -6.41 8.43
C PHE A 75 -13.91 -5.32 8.29
N PHE A 76 -13.95 -4.36 9.21
CA PHE A 76 -14.88 -3.23 9.15
C PHE A 76 -14.66 -2.39 7.88
N GLY A 77 -13.41 -2.11 7.52
CA GLY A 77 -13.05 -1.43 6.27
C GLY A 77 -13.55 -2.19 5.03
N ALA A 78 -13.36 -3.51 4.97
CA ALA A 78 -13.88 -4.33 3.89
C ALA A 78 -15.41 -4.28 3.78
N VAL A 79 -16.11 -4.30 4.93
CA VAL A 79 -17.58 -4.14 4.98
C VAL A 79 -18.02 -2.76 4.49
N VAL A 80 -17.35 -1.68 4.93
CA VAL A 80 -17.66 -0.31 4.47
C VAL A 80 -17.45 -0.17 2.96
N LEU A 81 -16.37 -0.75 2.42
CA LEU A 81 -16.09 -0.72 0.98
C LEU A 81 -17.09 -1.53 0.15
N LEU A 82 -17.68 -2.58 0.71
CA LEU A 82 -18.82 -3.28 0.10
C LEU A 82 -20.08 -2.43 0.04
N PHE A 83 -20.21 -1.40 0.89
CA PHE A 83 -21.32 -0.45 0.92
C PHE A 83 -20.96 0.91 0.31
N LEU A 84 -19.91 0.96 -0.49
CA LEU A 84 -19.54 2.18 -1.21
C LEU A 84 -20.35 2.25 -2.52
N PRO A 85 -21.06 3.37 -2.80
CA PRO A 85 -21.68 3.60 -4.10
C PRO A 85 -20.64 3.55 -5.21
N PHE A 86 -20.98 2.93 -6.34
CA PHE A 86 -20.02 2.74 -7.41
C PHE A 86 -19.69 4.07 -8.10
N GLU A 87 -20.60 5.03 -8.07
CA GLU A 87 -20.37 6.39 -8.57
C GLU A 87 -19.33 7.13 -7.73
N GLU A 88 -19.23 6.84 -6.44
CA GLU A 88 -18.33 7.51 -5.49
C GLU A 88 -17.00 6.78 -5.30
N ALA A 89 -16.91 5.51 -5.69
CA ALA A 89 -15.70 4.72 -5.61
C ALA A 89 -14.46 5.38 -6.25
N PRO A 90 -14.54 6.05 -7.41
CA PRO A 90 -13.40 6.71 -8.03
C PRO A 90 -12.93 7.92 -7.23
N THR A 91 -13.86 8.73 -6.72
CA THR A 91 -13.58 9.86 -5.83
C THR A 91 -12.83 9.40 -4.58
N VAL A 92 -13.31 8.33 -3.95
CA VAL A 92 -12.68 7.74 -2.76
C VAL A 92 -11.29 7.18 -3.10
N GLU A 93 -11.14 6.49 -4.23
CA GLU A 93 -9.84 5.99 -4.70
C GLU A 93 -8.83 7.12 -4.92
N VAL A 94 -9.25 8.21 -5.56
CA VAL A 94 -8.41 9.40 -5.82
C VAL A 94 -8.03 10.09 -4.51
N LEU A 95 -8.99 10.24 -3.58
CA LEU A 95 -8.72 10.82 -2.26
C LEU A 95 -7.67 10.00 -1.49
N PHE A 96 -7.82 8.68 -1.46
CA PHE A 96 -6.85 7.79 -0.82
C PHE A 96 -5.49 7.81 -1.50
N PHE A 97 -5.44 7.91 -2.84
CA PHE A 97 -4.20 8.12 -3.57
C PHE A 97 -3.48 9.40 -3.11
N TYR A 98 -4.20 10.52 -2.98
CA TYR A 98 -3.60 11.76 -2.48
C TYR A 98 -3.12 11.65 -1.04
N PHE A 99 -3.85 10.94 -0.16
CA PHE A 99 -3.39 10.67 1.20
C PHE A 99 -2.13 9.79 1.22
N GLN A 100 -2.04 8.77 0.36
CA GLN A 100 -0.84 7.94 0.20
C GLN A 100 0.35 8.77 -0.27
N VAL A 101 0.19 9.59 -1.30
CA VAL A 101 1.23 10.50 -1.80
C VAL A 101 1.67 11.51 -0.73
N THR A 102 0.70 12.10 -0.03
CA THR A 102 0.98 13.04 1.08
C THR A 102 1.79 12.35 2.17
N TYR A 103 1.44 11.12 2.53
CA TYR A 103 2.19 10.34 3.50
C TYR A 103 3.65 10.13 3.05
N TYR A 104 3.89 9.75 1.79
CA TYR A 104 5.26 9.59 1.26
C TYR A 104 6.10 10.87 1.31
N ILE A 105 5.49 12.02 1.01
CA ILE A 105 6.22 13.31 0.99
C ILE A 105 6.66 13.70 2.40
N PHE A 106 5.83 13.42 3.41
CA PHE A 106 6.06 13.96 4.74
C PHE A 106 6.64 12.97 5.75
N ILE A 107 6.61 11.65 5.51
CA ILE A 107 7.03 10.63 6.50
C ILE A 107 8.48 10.83 6.97
N ASP A 108 9.37 11.26 6.09
CA ASP A 108 10.80 11.40 6.37
C ASP A 108 11.20 12.81 6.86
N GLN A 109 10.26 13.73 7.00
CA GLN A 109 10.53 15.12 7.39
C GLN A 109 10.69 15.22 8.93
N PRO A 110 11.89 15.48 9.47
CA PRO A 110 12.14 15.49 10.92
C PRO A 110 11.37 16.59 11.67
N ASN A 111 11.00 17.68 10.99
CA ASN A 111 10.19 18.79 11.52
C ASN A 111 8.87 18.96 10.74
N GLY A 112 8.39 17.91 10.07
CA GLY A 112 7.26 17.98 9.15
C GLY A 112 5.90 18.21 9.83
N LEU A 113 4.91 18.58 9.01
CA LEU A 113 3.49 18.72 9.39
C LEU A 113 2.92 17.45 10.09
N LEU A 114 3.53 16.29 9.85
CA LEU A 114 3.19 15.00 10.50
C LEU A 114 3.52 14.91 11.99
N SER A 115 4.23 15.89 12.55
CA SER A 115 4.41 16.04 13.99
C SER A 115 3.09 16.31 14.73
N LEU A 116 2.03 16.75 14.03
CA LEU A 116 0.70 16.90 14.59
C LEU A 116 0.11 15.52 14.97
N PRO A 117 -0.11 15.26 16.28
CA PRO A 117 -0.69 14.00 16.73
C PRO A 117 -2.06 13.81 16.08
N GLY A 118 -2.27 12.66 15.42
CA GLY A 118 -3.52 12.32 14.73
C GLY A 118 -3.46 12.45 13.21
N LEU A 119 -2.78 13.46 12.66
CA LEU A 119 -2.63 13.59 11.20
C LEU A 119 -1.74 12.47 10.63
N SER A 120 -0.62 12.18 11.30
CA SER A 120 0.26 11.07 10.94
C SER A 120 -0.40 9.71 11.06
N THR A 121 -1.19 9.50 12.12
CA THR A 121 -1.97 8.27 12.29
C THR A 121 -3.04 8.14 11.21
N PHE A 122 -3.77 9.22 10.90
CA PHE A 122 -4.77 9.22 9.83
C PHE A 122 -4.15 8.89 8.47
N LEU A 123 -3.03 9.54 8.12
CA LEU A 123 -2.33 9.28 6.87
C LEU A 123 -1.72 7.89 6.82
N ALA A 124 -1.26 7.34 7.95
CA ALA A 124 -0.82 5.95 8.05
C ALA A 124 -1.98 4.97 7.83
N ILE A 125 -3.18 5.24 8.39
CA ILE A 125 -4.39 4.44 8.15
C ILE A 125 -4.77 4.50 6.66
N ALA A 126 -4.79 5.70 6.09
CA ALA A 126 -5.15 5.92 4.68
C ALA A 126 -4.13 5.28 3.71
N SER A 127 -2.87 5.16 4.12
CA SER A 127 -1.82 4.48 3.36
C SER A 127 -1.65 3.00 3.69
N LEU A 128 -2.50 2.44 4.56
CA LEU A 128 -2.37 1.07 5.07
C LEU A 128 -0.98 0.75 5.63
N ASN A 129 -0.28 1.76 6.15
CA ASN A 129 1.04 1.57 6.76
C ASN A 129 0.87 1.19 8.23
N ILE A 130 0.98 -0.12 8.50
CA ILE A 130 0.85 -0.69 9.83
C ILE A 130 1.79 -0.01 10.85
N ASP A 131 3.02 0.29 10.47
CA ASP A 131 3.99 0.87 11.41
C ASP A 131 3.54 2.24 11.95
N GLY A 132 2.84 3.05 11.15
CA GLY A 132 2.32 4.35 11.59
C GLY A 132 0.94 4.29 12.25
N MET A 133 0.20 3.20 12.07
CA MET A 133 -1.14 3.02 12.65
C MET A 133 -1.11 2.59 14.12
N VAL A 134 -0.03 1.93 14.54
CA VAL A 134 0.03 1.22 15.81
C VAL A 134 0.49 2.13 16.95
N SER A 135 -0.17 2.01 18.11
CA SER A 135 0.15 2.78 19.32
C SER A 135 0.93 1.95 20.36
N ASP A 136 0.86 0.63 20.25
CA ASP A 136 1.56 -0.35 21.09
C ASP A 136 2.28 -1.39 20.23
N CYS A 137 3.02 -2.29 20.88
CA CYS A 137 3.64 -3.39 20.16
C CYS A 137 2.59 -4.33 19.58
N THR A 138 2.54 -4.40 18.25
CA THR A 138 1.58 -5.26 17.54
C THR A 138 1.92 -6.74 17.71
N LEU A 139 3.14 -7.14 17.37
CA LEU A 139 3.63 -8.51 17.48
C LEU A 139 5.12 -8.53 17.84
N PRO A 140 5.62 -9.58 18.52
CA PRO A 140 7.05 -9.77 18.84
C PRO A 140 7.84 -10.25 17.61
N ILE A 141 7.81 -9.47 16.52
CA ILE A 141 8.51 -9.77 15.26
C ILE A 141 9.53 -8.68 14.95
N LYS A 142 10.64 -9.07 14.30
CA LYS A 142 11.74 -8.18 13.90
C LYS A 142 12.28 -8.58 12.53
N GLY A 143 13.17 -7.75 11.98
CA GLY A 143 13.87 -8.03 10.72
C GLY A 143 12.93 -8.23 9.53
N VAL A 144 13.22 -9.24 8.71
CA VAL A 144 12.44 -9.57 7.50
C VAL A 144 10.98 -9.91 7.83
N SER A 145 10.72 -10.66 8.91
CA SER A 145 9.35 -11.03 9.30
C SER A 145 8.48 -9.81 9.59
N LYS A 146 9.05 -8.75 10.18
CA LYS A 146 8.34 -7.48 10.38
C LYS A 146 8.03 -6.80 9.05
N MET A 147 8.96 -6.79 8.10
CA MET A 147 8.70 -6.21 6.78
C MET A 147 7.65 -7.00 6.01
N MET A 148 7.69 -8.33 6.09
CA MET A 148 6.67 -9.21 5.51
C MET A 148 5.28 -8.97 6.12
N PHE A 149 5.21 -8.54 7.37
CA PHE A 149 3.94 -8.16 7.99
C PHE A 149 3.29 -6.93 7.34
N ARG A 150 4.03 -6.08 6.61
CA ARG A 150 3.44 -4.94 5.88
C ARG A 150 2.51 -5.38 4.75
N PHE A 151 2.67 -6.58 4.21
CA PHE A 151 1.73 -7.17 3.25
C PHE A 151 0.43 -7.64 3.91
N PHE A 152 0.43 -7.85 5.23
CA PHE A 152 -0.68 -8.46 5.93
C PHE A 152 -1.95 -7.63 5.83
N LEU A 153 -1.91 -6.34 6.18
CA LEU A 153 -3.11 -5.49 6.20
C LEU A 153 -3.74 -5.33 4.80
N PRO A 154 -3.01 -4.96 3.73
CA PRO A 154 -3.62 -4.85 2.41
C PRO A 154 -4.19 -6.17 1.88
N LEU A 155 -3.49 -7.29 2.09
CA LEU A 155 -3.97 -8.62 1.69
C LEU A 155 -5.14 -9.09 2.56
N LEU A 156 -5.20 -8.70 3.83
CA LEU A 156 -6.27 -9.05 4.76
C LEU A 156 -7.59 -8.38 4.34
N ILE A 157 -7.56 -7.10 3.96
CA ILE A 157 -8.76 -6.40 3.43
C ILE A 157 -9.28 -7.12 2.18
N GLN A 158 -8.39 -7.46 1.24
CA GLN A 158 -8.75 -8.20 0.03
C GLN A 158 -9.28 -9.60 0.36
N GLY A 159 -8.65 -10.29 1.32
CA GLY A 159 -9.07 -11.59 1.83
C GLY A 159 -10.47 -11.55 2.45
N TYR A 160 -10.80 -10.50 3.21
CA TYR A 160 -12.13 -10.34 3.79
C TYR A 160 -13.22 -10.16 2.74
N ILE A 161 -12.99 -9.36 1.68
CA ILE A 161 -13.96 -9.24 0.59
C ILE A 161 -14.23 -10.59 -0.07
N ILE A 162 -13.17 -11.37 -0.32
CA ILE A 162 -13.28 -12.71 -0.91
C ILE A 162 -14.01 -13.67 0.05
N ALA A 163 -13.67 -13.64 1.34
CA ALA A 163 -14.32 -14.46 2.35
C ALA A 163 -15.81 -14.11 2.51
N ILE A 164 -16.15 -12.83 2.51
CA ILE A 164 -17.54 -12.35 2.55
C ILE A 164 -18.30 -12.83 1.30
N TYR A 165 -17.69 -12.76 0.11
CA TYR A 165 -18.28 -13.29 -1.12
C TYR A 165 -18.62 -14.78 -1.00
N PHE A 166 -17.64 -15.61 -0.61
CA PHE A 166 -17.85 -17.05 -0.48
C PHE A 166 -18.82 -17.39 0.66
N GLY A 167 -18.75 -16.66 1.78
CA GLY A 167 -19.67 -16.82 2.90
C GLY A 167 -21.11 -16.52 2.52
N MET A 168 -21.37 -15.41 1.83
CA MET A 168 -22.70 -15.08 1.32
C MET A 168 -23.20 -16.12 0.32
N ARG A 169 -22.33 -16.56 -0.61
CA ARG A 169 -22.68 -17.60 -1.59
C ARG A 169 -23.02 -18.93 -0.92
N PHE A 170 -22.26 -19.31 0.11
CA PHE A 170 -22.53 -20.51 0.90
C PHE A 170 -23.88 -20.41 1.61
N LEU A 171 -24.14 -19.31 2.33
CA LEU A 171 -25.40 -19.08 3.05
C LEU A 171 -26.63 -19.10 2.12
N GLN A 172 -26.49 -18.55 0.90
CA GLN A 172 -27.52 -18.63 -0.14
C GLN A 172 -27.74 -20.07 -0.62
N SER A 173 -26.66 -20.82 -0.89
CA SER A 173 -26.75 -22.21 -1.35
C SER A 173 -27.34 -23.16 -0.30
N SER A 174 -27.11 -22.88 0.98
CA SER A 174 -27.69 -23.63 2.10
C SER A 174 -29.13 -23.27 2.43
N GLY A 175 -29.71 -22.27 1.74
CA GLY A 175 -31.06 -21.78 2.01
C GLY A 175 -31.22 -21.02 3.33
N LEU A 176 -30.11 -20.70 4.02
CA LEU A 176 -30.13 -19.97 5.29
C LEU A 176 -30.50 -18.49 5.10
N ILE A 177 -30.18 -17.94 3.93
CA ILE A 177 -30.51 -16.56 3.57
C ILE A 177 -31.27 -16.56 2.25
N SER A 178 -32.49 -16.06 2.26
CA SER A 178 -33.23 -15.73 1.04
C SER A 178 -32.67 -14.45 0.41
N VAL A 179 -32.75 -14.34 -0.92
CA VAL A 179 -32.34 -13.14 -1.66
C VAL A 179 -33.08 -11.89 -1.16
N GLU A 180 -34.34 -12.05 -0.76
CA GLU A 180 -35.14 -10.98 -0.16
C GLU A 180 -34.60 -10.51 1.19
N SER A 181 -34.21 -11.44 2.06
CA SER A 181 -33.64 -11.12 3.37
C SER A 181 -32.28 -10.41 3.23
N ALA A 182 -31.43 -10.85 2.29
CA ALA A 182 -30.18 -10.16 1.98
C ALA A 182 -30.44 -8.72 1.49
N GLY A 183 -31.46 -8.54 0.64
CA GLY A 183 -31.85 -7.24 0.09
C GLY A 183 -32.35 -6.21 1.12
N ARG A 184 -32.74 -6.65 2.34
CA ARG A 184 -33.13 -5.74 3.43
C ARG A 184 -31.95 -5.03 4.06
N PHE A 185 -30.78 -5.67 4.10
CA PHE A 185 -29.56 -5.11 4.69
C PHE A 185 -28.70 -4.35 3.67
N THR A 186 -29.00 -4.47 2.37
CA THR A 186 -28.29 -3.73 1.32
C THR A 186 -28.89 -2.32 1.13
N PRO A 187 -28.06 -1.28 0.94
CA PRO A 187 -28.50 0.06 0.58
C PRO A 187 -29.41 0.09 -0.65
N TYR A 188 -30.23 1.14 -0.78
CA TYR A 188 -31.22 1.27 -1.86
C TYR A 188 -30.60 1.11 -3.26
N TYR A 189 -29.45 1.73 -3.51
CA TYR A 189 -28.75 1.69 -4.80
C TYR A 189 -28.14 0.30 -5.15
N MET A 190 -28.09 -0.62 -4.18
CA MET A 190 -27.63 -2.00 -4.38
C MET A 190 -28.78 -2.99 -4.60
N LYS A 191 -30.04 -2.56 -4.41
CA LYS A 191 -31.20 -3.44 -4.54
C LYS A 191 -31.31 -3.98 -5.97
N GLY A 192 -31.44 -5.31 -6.09
CA GLY A 192 -31.55 -6.00 -7.37
C GLY A 192 -30.21 -6.31 -8.05
N GLN A 193 -29.08 -5.89 -7.48
CA GLN A 193 -27.76 -6.29 -7.98
C GLN A 193 -27.38 -7.69 -7.47
N SER A 194 -26.64 -8.45 -8.29
CA SER A 194 -26.13 -9.75 -7.85
C SER A 194 -24.99 -9.56 -6.85
N ILE A 195 -24.90 -10.43 -5.84
CA ILE A 195 -23.79 -10.42 -4.86
C ILE A 195 -22.42 -10.50 -5.55
N SER A 196 -22.33 -11.27 -6.63
CA SER A 196 -21.10 -11.39 -7.42
C SER A 196 -20.67 -10.05 -8.00
N LEU A 197 -21.62 -9.21 -8.45
CA LEU A 197 -21.31 -7.88 -8.96
C LEU A 197 -20.80 -6.95 -7.85
N ILE A 198 -21.45 -6.94 -6.69
CA ILE A 198 -21.06 -6.10 -5.55
C ILE A 198 -19.65 -6.46 -5.08
N CYS A 199 -19.38 -7.75 -4.83
CA CYS A 199 -18.07 -8.20 -4.38
C CYS A 199 -16.97 -8.03 -5.44
N PHE A 200 -17.29 -8.20 -6.72
CA PHE A 200 -16.33 -7.93 -7.81
C PHE A 200 -15.95 -6.45 -7.85
N ARG A 201 -16.93 -5.55 -7.77
CA ARG A 201 -16.68 -4.10 -7.72
C ARG A 201 -15.80 -3.72 -6.53
N ALA A 202 -16.16 -4.18 -5.34
CA ALA A 202 -15.36 -3.93 -4.13
C ALA A 202 -13.94 -4.51 -4.26
N THR A 203 -13.79 -5.68 -4.89
CA THR A 203 -12.47 -6.27 -5.16
C THR A 203 -11.64 -5.40 -6.09
N ILE A 204 -12.21 -4.84 -7.15
CA ILE A 204 -11.48 -3.94 -8.06
C ILE A 204 -11.05 -2.66 -7.32
N VAL A 205 -11.94 -2.05 -6.54
CA VAL A 205 -11.64 -0.84 -5.76
C VAL A 205 -10.56 -1.10 -4.71
N VAL A 206 -10.64 -2.24 -3.99
CA VAL A 206 -9.59 -2.61 -3.04
C VAL A 206 -8.30 -2.91 -3.77
N LEU A 207 -8.33 -3.61 -4.89
CA LEU A 207 -7.14 -3.93 -5.69
C LEU A 207 -6.38 -2.67 -6.11
N THR A 208 -7.08 -1.62 -6.57
CA THR A 208 -6.45 -0.34 -6.94
C THR A 208 -5.94 0.45 -5.74
N PHE A 209 -6.60 0.31 -4.59
CA PHE A 209 -6.21 0.96 -3.33
C PHE A 209 -4.98 0.30 -2.67
N VAL A 210 -4.93 -1.04 -2.64
CA VAL A 210 -3.84 -1.81 -2.01
C VAL A 210 -2.58 -1.90 -2.87
N MET A 211 -2.66 -1.52 -4.15
CA MET A 211 -1.54 -1.61 -5.09
C MET A 211 -0.30 -0.83 -4.61
N MET A 212 -0.44 0.45 -4.22
CA MET A 212 0.72 1.25 -3.79
C MET A 212 1.36 0.68 -2.51
N PRO A 213 0.61 0.37 -1.43
CA PRO A 213 1.19 -0.23 -0.23
C PRO A 213 1.90 -1.57 -0.49
N LEU A 214 1.39 -2.41 -1.40
CA LEU A 214 2.03 -3.68 -1.76
C LEU A 214 3.33 -3.48 -2.54
N ILE A 215 3.35 -2.51 -3.46
CA ILE A 215 4.55 -2.16 -4.22
C ILE A 215 5.61 -1.59 -3.28
N ASP A 216 5.24 -0.65 -2.40
CA ASP A 216 6.15 -0.06 -1.43
C ASP A 216 6.73 -1.09 -0.45
N ALA A 217 5.88 -1.96 0.12
CA ALA A 217 6.36 -3.06 0.96
C ALA A 217 7.35 -3.98 0.22
N SER A 218 7.11 -4.22 -1.08
CA SER A 218 8.03 -5.01 -1.93
C SER A 218 9.35 -4.28 -2.17
N LEU A 219 9.30 -2.99 -2.48
CA LEU A 219 10.50 -2.20 -2.73
C LEU A 219 11.35 -2.06 -1.47
N LEU A 220 10.75 -1.87 -0.31
CA LEU A 220 11.46 -1.79 0.97
C LEU A 220 12.17 -3.10 1.34
N LEU A 221 11.62 -4.25 0.98
CA LEU A 221 12.32 -5.54 1.09
C LEU A 221 13.49 -5.65 0.11
N LEU A 222 13.41 -5.04 -1.07
CA LEU A 222 14.48 -5.09 -2.07
C LEU A 222 15.55 -4.00 -1.87
N GLN A 223 15.36 -3.08 -0.92
CA GLN A 223 16.30 -2.01 -0.63
C GLN A 223 17.49 -2.51 0.19
N CYS A 224 18.56 -2.87 -0.52
CA CYS A 224 19.84 -3.24 0.07
C CYS A 224 20.85 -2.10 -0.01
N THR A 225 21.76 -2.04 0.95
CA THR A 225 22.86 -1.06 1.02
C THR A 225 24.14 -1.72 1.52
N ASP A 226 25.28 -1.22 1.06
CA ASP A 226 26.58 -1.69 1.53
C ASP A 226 27.00 -0.90 2.76
N ILE A 227 27.22 -1.60 3.88
CA ILE A 227 27.68 -1.00 5.14
C ILE A 227 28.82 -1.85 5.69
N MET A 228 29.96 -1.21 5.96
CA MET A 228 31.15 -1.89 6.50
C MET A 228 31.56 -3.12 5.66
N GLY A 229 31.40 -3.05 4.34
CA GLY A 229 31.73 -4.14 3.41
C GLY A 229 30.74 -5.30 3.37
N LYS A 230 29.58 -5.20 4.01
CA LYS A 230 28.48 -6.17 3.93
C LYS A 230 27.29 -5.58 3.18
N HIS A 231 26.68 -6.38 2.30
CA HIS A 231 25.47 -6.01 1.57
C HIS A 231 24.25 -6.37 2.42
N VAL A 232 23.64 -5.39 3.10
CA VAL A 232 22.60 -5.62 4.10
C VAL A 232 21.30 -4.90 3.77
N LEU A 233 20.20 -5.38 4.35
CA LEU A 233 18.87 -4.82 4.13
C LEU A 233 18.74 -3.47 4.87
N THR A 234 18.40 -2.39 4.16
CA THR A 234 18.39 -1.03 4.74
C THR A 234 17.50 -0.91 5.98
N ASN A 235 16.30 -1.49 5.94
CA ASN A 235 15.35 -1.41 7.05
C ASN A 235 15.58 -2.48 8.15
N ALA A 236 16.53 -3.40 7.94
CA ALA A 236 16.95 -4.40 8.93
C ALA A 236 18.42 -4.82 8.67
N PRO A 237 19.40 -3.97 9.00
CA PRO A 237 20.80 -4.13 8.59
C PRO A 237 21.51 -5.35 9.19
N ASN A 238 20.89 -6.03 10.14
CA ASN A 238 21.41 -7.28 10.69
C ASN A 238 21.16 -8.47 9.77
N VAL A 239 20.34 -8.31 8.74
CA VAL A 239 20.06 -9.35 7.75
C VAL A 239 20.83 -9.03 6.48
N GLU A 240 21.67 -9.98 6.07
CA GLU A 240 22.40 -9.92 4.81
C GLU A 240 21.44 -10.10 3.62
N CYS A 241 21.61 -9.26 2.61
CA CYS A 241 20.75 -9.30 1.44
C CYS A 241 20.97 -10.56 0.61
N PHE A 242 19.86 -11.18 0.18
CA PHE A 242 19.86 -12.47 -0.53
C PHE A 242 20.46 -13.65 0.26
N GLY A 243 20.71 -13.47 1.57
CA GLY A 243 20.98 -14.57 2.49
C GLY A 243 19.75 -15.45 2.73
N SER A 244 19.92 -16.54 3.47
CA SER A 244 18.84 -17.53 3.75
C SER A 244 17.60 -16.91 4.40
N GLU A 245 17.78 -15.91 5.27
CA GLU A 245 16.66 -15.22 5.94
C GLU A 245 15.94 -14.23 5.03
N HIS A 246 16.64 -13.58 4.09
CA HIS A 246 16.06 -12.55 3.22
C HIS A 246 15.50 -13.13 1.91
N ALA A 247 16.15 -14.14 1.33
CA ALA A 247 15.83 -14.64 -0.01
C ALA A 247 14.35 -14.99 -0.24
N PRO A 248 13.62 -15.64 0.69
CA PRO A 248 12.20 -15.90 0.52
C PRO A 248 11.35 -14.62 0.45
N GLY A 249 11.66 -13.64 1.29
CA GLY A 249 10.97 -12.34 1.29
C GLY A 249 11.25 -11.53 0.02
N ALA A 250 12.51 -11.53 -0.43
CA ALA A 250 12.90 -10.91 -1.70
C ALA A 250 12.19 -11.55 -2.90
N ALA A 251 12.09 -12.89 -2.94
CA ALA A 251 11.38 -13.60 -4.00
C ALA A 251 9.89 -13.23 -4.03
N LEU A 252 9.23 -13.18 -2.86
CA LEU A 252 7.83 -12.74 -2.77
C LEU A 252 7.67 -11.30 -3.28
N ALA A 253 8.54 -10.39 -2.86
CA ALA A 253 8.53 -8.99 -3.29
C ALA A 253 8.62 -8.85 -4.82
N VAL A 254 9.54 -9.59 -5.45
CA VAL A 254 9.67 -9.61 -6.92
C VAL A 254 8.41 -10.14 -7.60
N ILE A 255 7.82 -11.23 -7.09
CA ILE A 255 6.57 -11.79 -7.62
C ILE A 255 5.43 -10.77 -7.54
N ILE A 256 5.28 -10.09 -6.41
CA ILE A 256 4.26 -9.06 -6.21
C ILE A 256 4.47 -7.90 -7.20
N LEU A 257 5.69 -7.42 -7.37
CA LEU A 257 5.99 -6.37 -8.34
C LEU A 257 5.63 -6.80 -9.78
N ILE A 258 5.99 -8.00 -10.21
CA ILE A 258 5.65 -8.52 -11.54
C ILE A 258 4.13 -8.61 -11.73
N ILE A 259 3.42 -9.12 -10.72
CA ILE A 259 1.97 -9.28 -10.79
C ILE A 259 1.28 -7.92 -10.88
N PHE A 260 1.60 -6.98 -9.99
CA PHE A 260 0.89 -5.71 -9.88
C PHE A 260 1.31 -4.67 -10.91
N LEU A 261 2.58 -4.64 -11.34
CA LEU A 261 3.06 -3.71 -12.35
C LEU A 261 2.98 -4.25 -13.79
N GLY A 262 2.92 -5.58 -13.95
CA GLY A 262 2.89 -6.22 -15.26
C GLY A 262 1.57 -6.95 -15.52
N VAL A 263 1.36 -8.07 -14.83
CA VAL A 263 0.31 -9.03 -15.16
C VAL A 263 -1.10 -8.44 -15.01
N VAL A 264 -1.38 -7.77 -13.91
CA VAL A 264 -2.73 -7.22 -13.62
C VAL A 264 -3.10 -6.10 -14.59
N PRO A 265 -2.29 -5.04 -14.78
CA PRO A 265 -2.58 -4.01 -15.78
C PRO A 265 -2.71 -4.58 -17.19
N ALA A 266 -1.85 -5.52 -17.59
CA ALA A 266 -1.92 -6.15 -18.90
C ALA A 266 -3.20 -6.99 -19.09
N LEU A 267 -3.62 -7.72 -18.05
CA LEU A 267 -4.86 -8.49 -18.07
C LEU A 267 -6.09 -7.59 -18.20
N ILE A 268 -6.15 -6.50 -17.44
CA ILE A 268 -7.24 -5.52 -17.51
C ILE A 268 -7.26 -4.86 -18.90
N ALA A 269 -6.10 -4.42 -19.41
CA ALA A 269 -5.98 -3.87 -20.75
C ALA A 269 -6.46 -4.85 -21.84
N TYR A 270 -6.07 -6.12 -21.74
CA TYR A 270 -6.50 -7.17 -22.66
C TYR A 270 -8.02 -7.40 -22.62
N VAL A 271 -8.61 -7.48 -21.42
CA VAL A 271 -10.06 -7.63 -21.25
C VAL A 271 -10.80 -6.44 -21.86
N LEU A 272 -10.37 -5.22 -21.57
CA LEU A 272 -10.96 -4.00 -22.11
C LEU A 272 -10.82 -3.93 -23.64
N HIS A 273 -9.66 -4.29 -24.19
CA HIS A 273 -9.46 -4.36 -25.63
C HIS A 273 -10.39 -5.38 -26.31
N LYS A 274 -10.54 -6.57 -25.71
CA LYS A 274 -11.47 -7.60 -26.21
C LYS A 274 -12.92 -7.13 -26.18
N LEU A 275 -13.33 -6.43 -25.12
CA LEU A 275 -14.67 -5.84 -25.01
C LEU A 275 -14.91 -4.75 -26.05
N ALA A 276 -13.93 -3.87 -26.26
CA ALA A 276 -13.98 -2.82 -27.27
C ALA A 276 -14.14 -3.39 -28.68
N LYS A 277 -13.30 -4.37 -29.05
CA LYS A 277 -13.36 -5.05 -30.36
C LYS A 277 -14.69 -5.76 -30.59
N GLY A 278 -15.33 -6.24 -29.53
CA GLY A 278 -16.65 -6.88 -29.59
C GLY A 278 -17.84 -5.92 -29.55
N GLY A 279 -17.63 -4.59 -29.49
CA GLY A 279 -18.72 -3.61 -29.35
C GLY A 279 -19.48 -3.73 -28.02
N ASN A 280 -18.85 -4.30 -26.99
CA ASN A 280 -19.47 -4.58 -25.68
C ASN A 280 -19.20 -3.50 -24.63
N ILE A 281 -18.53 -2.40 -25.01
CA ILE A 281 -18.35 -1.23 -24.15
C ILE A 281 -19.62 -0.39 -24.28
N LYS A 282 -20.41 -0.34 -23.20
CA LYS A 282 -21.68 0.39 -23.14
C LYS A 282 -21.70 1.25 -21.87
N TYR A 283 -22.11 2.50 -22.04
CA TYR A 283 -22.18 3.48 -20.94
C TYR A 283 -23.59 3.67 -20.38
N GLU A 284 -24.62 3.25 -21.12
CA GLU A 284 -26.03 3.38 -20.72
C GLU A 284 -26.48 2.16 -19.91
N GLU A 285 -27.18 2.34 -18.79
CA GLU A 285 -27.54 1.22 -17.90
C GLU A 285 -28.63 0.29 -18.46
N GLU A 286 -29.38 0.74 -19.45
CA GLU A 286 -30.52 0.02 -20.02
C GLU A 286 -30.07 -1.11 -20.95
N GLY A 287 -30.62 -2.33 -20.73
CA GLY A 287 -30.38 -3.48 -21.60
C GLY A 287 -28.99 -4.13 -21.48
N ILE A 288 -28.18 -3.78 -20.48
CA ILE A 288 -26.87 -4.41 -20.23
C ILE A 288 -27.03 -5.71 -19.43
N SER A 289 -26.38 -6.78 -19.89
CA SER A 289 -26.30 -8.05 -19.16
C SER A 289 -25.51 -7.93 -17.84
N ASN A 290 -25.81 -8.77 -16.84
CA ASN A 290 -25.07 -8.78 -15.56
C ASN A 290 -23.55 -8.95 -15.73
N VAL A 291 -23.12 -9.71 -16.75
CA VAL A 291 -21.69 -9.91 -17.06
C VAL A 291 -21.06 -8.63 -17.62
N GLN A 292 -21.75 -7.91 -18.48
CA GLN A 292 -21.25 -6.61 -18.98
C GLN A 292 -21.20 -5.57 -17.86
N LYS A 293 -22.19 -5.54 -16.94
CA LYS A 293 -22.17 -4.68 -15.75
C LYS A 293 -20.96 -4.93 -14.84
N LEU A 294 -20.45 -6.17 -14.84
CA LEU A 294 -19.26 -6.56 -14.08
C LEU A 294 -17.99 -5.91 -14.63
N PHE A 295 -17.82 -5.90 -15.96
CA PHE A 295 -16.67 -5.23 -16.58
C PHE A 295 -16.84 -3.72 -16.70
N GLN A 296 -18.06 -3.21 -16.62
CA GLN A 296 -18.37 -1.78 -16.69
C GLN A 296 -17.66 -0.99 -15.58
N CYS A 297 -17.43 -1.57 -14.39
CA CYS A 297 -16.70 -0.88 -13.33
C CYS A 297 -15.24 -0.55 -13.69
N LEU A 298 -14.67 -1.21 -14.71
CA LEU A 298 -13.31 -0.95 -15.15
C LEU A 298 -13.18 0.31 -16.02
N TYR A 299 -14.28 0.80 -16.60
CA TYR A 299 -14.22 1.88 -17.60
C TYR A 299 -15.30 2.97 -17.46
N ILE A 300 -16.35 2.77 -16.66
CA ILE A 300 -17.51 3.68 -16.57
C ILE A 300 -17.15 5.09 -16.12
N VAL A 301 -16.09 5.21 -15.34
CA VAL A 301 -15.61 6.47 -14.75
C VAL A 301 -14.91 7.33 -15.80
N PHE A 302 -14.41 6.69 -16.86
CA PHE A 302 -13.66 7.34 -17.92
C PHE A 302 -14.57 7.69 -19.10
N ARG A 303 -14.14 8.66 -19.90
CA ARG A 303 -14.82 8.99 -21.16
C ARG A 303 -14.82 7.80 -22.13
N PRO A 304 -15.83 7.65 -23.00
CA PRO A 304 -15.92 6.54 -23.97
C PRO A 304 -14.68 6.31 -24.81
N GLU A 305 -14.04 7.40 -25.26
CA GLU A 305 -12.81 7.39 -26.03
C GLU A 305 -11.57 6.96 -25.22
N MET A 306 -11.66 6.95 -23.88
CA MET A 306 -10.57 6.65 -22.95
C MET A 306 -10.85 5.45 -22.04
N TYR A 307 -11.65 4.48 -22.51
CA TYR A 307 -12.02 3.29 -21.74
C TYR A 307 -10.84 2.47 -21.20
N TYR A 308 -9.65 2.64 -21.77
CA TYR A 308 -8.41 1.94 -21.43
C TYR A 308 -7.58 2.61 -20.32
N MET A 309 -8.10 3.67 -19.68
CA MET A 309 -7.33 4.45 -18.70
C MET A 309 -7.06 3.74 -17.38
N MET A 310 -7.90 2.79 -16.96
CA MET A 310 -7.69 2.07 -15.69
C MET A 310 -6.31 1.38 -15.57
N PRO A 311 -5.84 0.57 -16.53
CA PRO A 311 -4.50 0.00 -16.44
C PRO A 311 -3.40 1.08 -16.47
N ILE A 312 -3.63 2.22 -17.13
CA ILE A 312 -2.68 3.35 -17.13
C ILE A 312 -2.60 3.97 -15.73
N THR A 313 -3.73 4.24 -15.07
CA THR A 313 -3.72 4.81 -13.71
C THR A 313 -3.09 3.85 -12.69
N MET A 314 -3.27 2.53 -12.86
CA MET A 314 -2.55 1.53 -12.06
C MET A 314 -1.03 1.63 -12.27
N LEU A 315 -0.56 1.73 -13.52
CA LEU A 315 0.86 1.92 -13.82
C LEU A 315 1.39 3.24 -13.27
N GLU A 316 0.65 4.34 -13.40
CA GLU A 316 1.00 5.64 -12.81
C GLU A 316 1.22 5.53 -11.31
N LYS A 317 0.31 4.89 -10.58
CA LYS A 317 0.44 4.63 -9.14
C LYS A 317 1.68 3.80 -8.81
N GLY A 318 1.93 2.75 -9.60
CA GLY A 318 3.09 1.90 -9.42
C GLY A 318 4.42 2.64 -9.66
N VAL A 319 4.52 3.41 -10.74
CA VAL A 319 5.68 4.25 -11.06
C VAL A 319 5.88 5.31 -9.99
N THR A 320 4.81 5.92 -9.51
CA THR A 320 4.83 6.89 -8.42
C THR A 320 5.45 6.28 -7.16
N SER A 321 4.99 5.09 -6.75
CA SER A 321 5.57 4.37 -5.60
C SER A 321 7.04 4.02 -5.82
N ILE A 322 7.43 3.50 -6.99
CA ILE A 322 8.84 3.23 -7.33
C ILE A 322 9.70 4.48 -7.21
N LEU A 323 9.24 5.60 -7.79
CA LEU A 323 9.96 6.86 -7.78
C LEU A 323 10.17 7.36 -6.34
N PHE A 324 9.12 7.36 -5.52
CA PHE A 324 9.19 7.73 -4.10
C PHE A 324 10.19 6.87 -3.33
N THR A 325 10.08 5.53 -3.44
CA THR A 325 10.95 4.63 -2.70
C THR A 325 12.41 4.71 -3.17
N MET A 326 12.67 4.91 -4.47
CA MET A 326 14.04 5.06 -4.99
C MET A 326 14.68 6.39 -4.58
N LEU A 327 13.88 7.45 -4.46
CA LEU A 327 14.39 8.78 -4.14
C LEU A 327 14.76 8.95 -2.66
N VAL A 328 14.29 8.08 -1.76
CA VAL A 328 14.53 8.15 -0.30
C VAL A 328 16.02 8.26 0.10
N ARG A 329 16.91 7.77 -0.77
CA ARG A 329 18.38 7.78 -0.60
C ARG A 329 19.03 9.14 -0.89
N TYR A 330 18.36 10.00 -1.64
CA TYR A 330 18.90 11.30 -2.05
C TYR A 330 18.67 12.37 -0.97
N ASN A 331 19.25 13.55 -1.18
CA ASN A 331 19.01 14.72 -0.33
C ASN A 331 17.52 15.12 -0.37
N GLU A 332 16.95 15.52 0.77
CA GLU A 332 15.55 15.95 0.91
C GLU A 332 15.12 16.98 -0.14
N MET A 333 15.98 17.96 -0.45
CA MET A 333 15.68 18.98 -1.47
C MET A 333 15.55 18.37 -2.87
N VAL A 334 16.38 17.39 -3.21
CA VAL A 334 16.30 16.68 -4.49
C VAL A 334 15.01 15.85 -4.54
N GLN A 335 14.71 15.14 -3.45
CA GLN A 335 13.48 14.35 -3.34
C GLN A 335 12.25 15.22 -3.58
N ILE A 336 12.08 16.29 -2.79
CA ILE A 336 10.93 17.19 -2.87
C ILE A 336 10.80 17.79 -4.28
N ASN A 337 11.90 18.27 -4.87
CA ASN A 337 11.86 18.87 -6.21
C ASN A 337 11.43 17.86 -7.28
N VAL A 338 11.96 16.64 -7.24
CA VAL A 338 11.58 15.60 -8.20
C VAL A 338 10.13 15.16 -7.97
N TYR A 339 9.68 15.06 -6.73
CA TYR A 339 8.27 14.76 -6.41
C TYR A 339 7.33 15.84 -6.95
N ILE A 340 7.62 17.11 -6.70
CA ILE A 340 6.81 18.23 -7.21
C ILE A 340 6.77 18.21 -8.74
N LEU A 341 7.92 18.03 -9.40
CA LEU A 341 7.98 18.03 -10.87
C LEU A 341 7.19 16.85 -11.45
N PHE A 342 7.36 15.65 -10.89
CA PHE A 342 6.65 14.46 -11.34
C PHE A 342 5.13 14.54 -11.08
N LEU A 343 4.70 15.01 -9.91
CA LEU A 343 3.28 15.21 -9.61
C LEU A 343 2.68 16.32 -10.47
N THR A 344 3.41 17.41 -10.72
CA THR A 344 2.98 18.47 -11.64
C THR A 344 2.81 17.92 -13.05
N PHE A 345 3.70 17.04 -13.50
CA PHE A 345 3.58 16.36 -14.78
C PHE A 345 2.32 15.48 -14.85
N ILE A 346 2.06 14.64 -13.83
CA ILE A 346 0.83 13.83 -13.77
C ILE A 346 -0.43 14.70 -13.72
N CYS A 347 -0.43 15.77 -12.94
CA CYS A 347 -1.56 16.70 -12.90
C CYS A 347 -1.77 17.38 -14.25
N ALA A 348 -0.71 17.84 -14.90
CA ALA A 348 -0.79 18.46 -16.22
C ALA A 348 -1.30 17.49 -17.29
N THR A 349 -0.88 16.22 -17.28
CA THR A 349 -1.43 15.21 -18.20
C THR A 349 -2.90 14.95 -17.92
N ARG A 350 -3.33 14.84 -16.65
CA ARG A 350 -4.74 14.65 -16.30
C ARG A 350 -5.62 15.84 -16.70
N ILE A 351 -5.16 17.07 -16.47
CA ILE A 351 -5.86 18.28 -16.90
C ILE A 351 -5.96 18.37 -18.42
N TYR A 352 -4.90 17.98 -19.15
CA TYR A 352 -4.87 18.03 -20.60
C TYR A 352 -5.80 16.98 -21.24
N TRP A 353 -5.70 15.73 -20.79
CA TRP A 353 -6.48 14.61 -21.37
C TRP A 353 -7.91 14.57 -20.85
N GLN A 354 -8.17 15.02 -19.62
CA GLN A 354 -9.47 14.94 -18.94
C GLN A 354 -10.12 13.56 -19.06
N PRO A 355 -9.47 12.48 -18.58
CA PRO A 355 -9.92 11.12 -18.84
C PRO A 355 -11.26 10.79 -18.18
N TYR A 356 -11.66 11.54 -17.15
CA TYR A 356 -12.87 11.31 -16.38
C TYR A 356 -14.11 11.96 -17.01
N LYS A 357 -15.27 11.34 -16.79
CA LYS A 357 -16.57 11.88 -17.23
C LYS A 357 -17.03 13.06 -16.38
N SER A 358 -16.72 13.05 -15.07
CA SER A 358 -17.05 14.13 -14.13
C SER A 358 -15.92 15.15 -14.08
N TYR A 359 -16.24 16.43 -14.24
CA TYR A 359 -15.25 17.53 -14.22
C TYR A 359 -14.63 17.75 -12.84
N LEU A 360 -15.22 17.23 -11.76
CA LEU A 360 -14.68 17.35 -10.40
C LEU A 360 -13.48 16.41 -10.14
N GLU A 361 -13.26 15.42 -11.02
CA GLU A 361 -12.20 14.41 -10.90
C GLU A 361 -10.97 14.73 -11.77
N ALA A 362 -11.04 15.79 -12.58
CA ALA A 362 -9.97 16.32 -13.43
C ALA A 362 -9.18 17.41 -12.69
#